data_AF-A0A6M3LAN6-F1
#
_entry.id   AF-A0A6M3LAN6-F1
#
_cell.length_a   1.000
_cell.length_b   1.000
_cell.length_c   1.000
_cell.angle_alpha   90.00
_cell.angle_beta   90.00
_cell.angle_gamma   90.00
#
_symmetry.space_group_name_H-M   'P 1'
#
loop_
_entity.id
_entity.type
_entity.pdbx_description
1 polymer ?
#
loop_
_entity_poly.entity_id
_entity_poly.type
_entity_poly.pdbx_seq_one_letter_code
_entity_poly.pdbx_strand_id
1 'polypeptide(L)'
;MPWKISDVESHRKGLTDEQKKKWVKIANSVLAKCKEEGGKDCEGKAIRIANSKFSDDTLYVSFSITKKNMQDIETEEVDDGLLLKEIPVFKAGTHRGTEYTEKYIDNVLINQFNPKDNIPIQADHSESYEDTLGYVKKLVRKGQMLYADMLLLADNAISRWKRGLMKKWSVGMYWDGRGLREISAVAFPYIKEASVLSENEESIQIQFEDVPDDIKDKKCIVKYDENSDEYFLEVLEEQEYSNNVWTQEYINSLPDSAFALVKDTVTDKSRDRVLPYKNKEDEIDKTNVENALSQIDKVEEFSSEQIAKAKTKLKNAAIKVGIKVDMEEGDTDMDETKLNELAELKAKEMLKEASENEEKLNEQIKEKDTKLAETLKVKEELEKKLDLAEVRETVAKLKDDGKVTPAEEESVVDFMTGLSKEQRVKYAEMLKKADSKVNLDETGEQKSKKDEKDEFKMDFDEMEIDEIERVVEKYAEKEGIPIDDARDVLYEKNTAKK
;
A
#
# COMPACT_ATOMS: atom_id res chain seq x y z
N MET A 1 10.50 41.74 -19.35
CA MET A 1 9.19 42.33 -19.72
C MET A 1 8.10 41.43 -19.17
N PRO A 2 6.96 41.95 -18.69
CA PRO A 2 5.84 41.09 -18.30
C PRO A 2 5.23 40.41 -19.53
N TRP A 3 4.86 39.13 -19.40
CA TRP A 3 4.18 38.37 -20.44
C TRP A 3 2.73 38.84 -20.62
N LYS A 4 2.22 38.68 -21.83
CA LYS A 4 0.83 38.89 -22.24
C LYS A 4 0.19 37.57 -22.65
N ILE A 5 -1.14 37.58 -22.78
CA ILE A 5 -1.92 36.41 -23.23
C ILE A 5 -1.44 35.88 -24.59
N SER A 6 -1.01 36.77 -25.49
CA SER A 6 -0.45 36.42 -26.80
C SER A 6 0.82 35.57 -26.72
N ASP A 7 1.58 35.69 -25.63
CA ASP A 7 2.88 35.04 -25.48
C ASP A 7 2.74 33.60 -24.94
N VAL A 8 1.55 33.28 -24.40
CA VAL A 8 1.29 31.98 -23.78
C VAL A 8 1.39 30.85 -24.81
N GLU A 9 0.89 31.04 -26.03
CA GLU A 9 0.85 29.99 -27.04
C GLU A 9 2.25 29.52 -27.48
N SER A 10 3.26 30.41 -27.42
CA SER A 10 4.66 30.02 -27.68
C SER A 10 5.31 29.23 -26.54
N HIS A 11 4.73 29.25 -25.33
CA HIS A 11 5.30 28.61 -24.14
C HIS A 11 4.48 27.41 -23.63
N ARG A 12 3.16 27.40 -23.88
CA ARG A 12 2.22 26.34 -23.55
C ARG A 12 1.02 26.37 -24.50
N LYS A 13 0.95 25.38 -25.38
CA LYS A 13 -0.15 25.23 -26.33
C LYS A 13 -1.40 24.68 -25.65
N GLY A 14 -2.56 24.95 -26.24
CA GLY A 14 -3.83 24.30 -25.87
C GLY A 14 -4.54 24.88 -24.65
N LEU A 15 -4.06 25.98 -24.07
CA LEU A 15 -4.76 26.64 -22.97
C LEU A 15 -5.97 27.44 -23.47
N THR A 16 -7.08 27.39 -22.71
CA THR A 16 -8.25 28.27 -22.93
C THR A 16 -7.89 29.73 -22.60
N ASP A 17 -8.68 30.70 -23.07
CA ASP A 17 -8.42 32.13 -22.80
C ASP A 17 -8.37 32.47 -21.30
N GLU A 18 -9.17 31.79 -20.49
CA GLU A 18 -9.15 31.94 -19.03
C GLU A 18 -7.90 31.33 -18.39
N GLN A 19 -7.46 30.17 -18.89
CA GLN A 19 -6.21 29.54 -18.45
C GLN A 19 -5.00 30.39 -18.85
N LYS A 20 -5.00 30.97 -20.06
CA LYS A 20 -3.96 31.91 -20.51
C LYS A 20 -3.87 33.12 -19.59
N LYS A 21 -5.00 33.68 -19.15
CA LYS A 21 -5.03 34.78 -18.15
C LYS A 21 -4.40 34.34 -16.82
N LYS A 22 -4.75 33.15 -16.31
CA LYS A 22 -4.18 32.61 -15.06
C LYS A 22 -2.69 32.34 -15.20
N TRP A 23 -2.25 31.74 -16.30
CA TRP A 23 -0.85 31.49 -16.62
C TRP A 23 -0.04 32.77 -16.61
N VAL A 24 -0.51 33.82 -17.31
CA VAL A 24 0.15 35.14 -17.37
C VAL A 24 0.29 35.76 -15.98
N LYS A 25 -0.77 35.67 -15.15
CA LYS A 25 -0.74 36.18 -13.78
C LYS A 25 0.34 35.48 -12.94
N ILE A 26 0.42 34.15 -13.02
CA ILE A 26 1.42 33.35 -12.29
C ILE A 26 2.83 33.69 -12.78
N ALA A 27 3.06 33.64 -14.10
CA ALA A 27 4.37 33.90 -14.68
C ALA A 27 4.88 35.30 -14.28
N ASN A 28 4.06 36.34 -14.44
CA ASN A 28 4.44 37.71 -14.08
C ASN A 28 4.71 37.89 -12.58
N SER A 29 3.94 37.22 -11.71
CA SER A 29 4.17 37.26 -10.26
C SER A 29 5.51 36.64 -9.88
N VAL A 30 5.84 35.48 -10.46
CA VAL A 30 7.10 34.78 -10.20
C VAL A 30 8.30 35.58 -10.72
N LEU A 31 8.15 36.19 -11.90
CA LEU A 31 9.19 37.04 -12.49
C LEU A 31 9.48 38.28 -11.64
N ALA A 32 8.44 38.92 -11.10
CA ALA A 32 8.60 40.08 -10.24
C ALA A 32 9.37 39.71 -8.95
N LYS A 33 8.93 38.64 -8.27
CA LYS A 33 9.57 38.13 -7.04
C LYS A 33 11.04 37.75 -7.27
N CYS A 34 11.32 36.96 -8.31
CA CYS A 34 12.70 36.57 -8.63
C CYS A 34 13.62 37.76 -8.91
N LYS A 35 13.09 38.84 -9.53
CA LYS A 35 13.87 40.06 -9.80
C LYS A 35 14.14 40.88 -8.55
N GLU A 36 13.16 40.94 -7.65
CA GLU A 36 13.31 41.60 -6.34
C GLU A 36 14.40 40.91 -5.50
N GLU A 37 14.46 39.59 -5.56
CA GLU A 37 15.46 38.76 -4.87
C GLU A 37 16.84 38.74 -5.56
N GLY A 38 17.02 39.43 -6.68
CA GLY A 38 18.30 39.43 -7.42
C GLY A 38 18.65 38.08 -8.07
N GLY A 39 17.65 37.23 -8.31
CA GLY A 39 17.82 35.90 -8.90
C GLY A 39 18.33 35.90 -10.34
N LYS A 40 18.99 34.81 -10.74
CA LYS A 40 19.40 34.55 -12.14
C LYS A 40 18.34 33.69 -12.85
N ASP A 41 18.21 33.83 -14.17
CA ASP A 41 17.22 33.10 -15.00
C ASP A 41 15.75 33.28 -14.54
N CYS A 42 15.35 34.49 -14.17
CA CYS A 42 14.00 34.75 -13.68
C CYS A 42 12.92 34.49 -14.74
N GLU A 43 13.20 34.80 -16.01
CA GLU A 43 12.31 34.50 -17.12
C GLU A 43 12.08 32.99 -17.28
N GLY A 44 13.14 32.19 -17.29
CA GLY A 44 13.04 30.73 -17.38
C GLY A 44 12.32 30.12 -16.18
N LYS A 45 12.65 30.56 -14.96
CA LYS A 45 12.01 30.10 -13.71
C LYS A 45 10.50 30.37 -13.72
N ALA A 46 10.09 31.57 -14.11
CA ALA A 46 8.68 31.95 -14.19
C ALA A 46 7.89 31.12 -15.21
N ILE A 47 8.45 30.86 -16.40
CA ILE A 47 7.80 30.02 -17.42
C ILE A 47 7.65 28.58 -16.91
N ARG A 48 8.71 27.99 -16.32
CA ARG A 48 8.66 26.62 -15.78
C ARG A 48 7.59 26.47 -14.70
N ILE A 49 7.53 27.43 -13.76
CA ILE A 49 6.54 27.43 -12.68
C ILE A 49 5.14 27.65 -13.21
N ALA A 50 4.94 28.56 -14.18
CA ALA A 50 3.64 28.76 -14.78
C ALA A 50 3.19 27.50 -15.53
N ASN A 51 4.06 26.86 -16.31
CA ASN A 51 3.76 25.63 -17.04
C ASN A 51 3.42 24.45 -16.12
N SER A 52 4.10 24.30 -14.98
CA SER A 52 3.83 23.20 -14.04
C SER A 52 2.46 23.30 -13.36
N LYS A 53 1.81 24.47 -13.38
CA LYS A 53 0.41 24.61 -12.93
C LYS A 53 -0.61 24.13 -13.95
N PHE A 54 -0.18 23.80 -15.16
CA PHE A 54 -1.02 23.29 -16.23
C PHE A 54 -0.43 22.03 -16.87
N SER A 55 0.56 21.38 -16.23
CA SER A 55 1.10 20.09 -16.62
C SER A 55 0.24 18.98 -16.02
N ASP A 56 -0.91 18.75 -16.66
CA ASP A 56 -1.56 17.45 -16.83
C ASP A 56 -2.92 17.73 -17.45
N ASP A 57 -3.24 17.04 -18.55
CA ASP A 57 -4.57 17.04 -19.17
C ASP A 57 -5.62 16.33 -18.27
N THR A 58 -5.21 15.95 -17.07
CA THR A 58 -5.96 15.15 -16.12
C THR A 58 -5.89 15.77 -14.73
N LEU A 59 -7.05 16.10 -14.18
CA LEU A 59 -7.14 16.58 -12.81
C LEU A 59 -7.51 15.42 -11.90
N TYR A 60 -6.63 15.16 -10.91
CA TYR A 60 -6.84 14.15 -9.89
C TYR A 60 -7.29 14.78 -8.57
N VAL A 61 -8.40 14.28 -8.03
CA VAL A 61 -8.92 14.64 -6.71
C VAL A 61 -9.14 13.39 -5.91
N SER A 62 -8.47 13.30 -4.77
CA SER A 62 -8.50 12.13 -3.89
C SER A 62 -9.49 12.29 -2.73
N PHE A 63 -10.09 11.17 -2.34
CA PHE A 63 -11.00 11.01 -1.23
C PHE A 63 -10.59 9.76 -0.43
N SER A 64 -10.78 9.80 0.89
CA SER A 64 -10.42 8.69 1.79
C SER A 64 -11.64 8.17 2.54
N ILE A 65 -11.82 6.86 2.54
CA ILE A 65 -12.82 6.12 3.30
C ILE A 65 -12.16 5.59 4.58
N THR A 66 -12.85 5.68 5.72
CA THR A 66 -12.37 5.10 6.98
C THR A 66 -12.62 3.58 6.99
N LYS A 67 -11.83 2.82 7.76
CA LYS A 67 -11.97 1.36 7.83
C LYS A 67 -13.37 0.91 8.28
N LYS A 68 -13.99 1.66 9.21
CA LYS A 68 -15.36 1.38 9.69
C LYS A 68 -16.37 1.47 8.56
N ASN A 69 -16.27 2.52 7.74
CA ASN A 69 -17.15 2.73 6.60
C ASN A 69 -16.96 1.68 5.48
N MET A 70 -15.80 1.02 5.38
CA MET A 70 -15.59 -0.04 4.39
C MET A 70 -16.42 -1.30 4.66
N GLN A 71 -16.67 -1.63 5.91
CA GLN A 71 -17.45 -2.82 6.30
C GLN A 71 -18.94 -2.64 6.06
N ASP A 72 -19.39 -1.38 6.04
CA ASP A 72 -20.79 -0.99 5.82
C ASP A 72 -21.14 -0.87 4.33
N ILE A 73 -20.16 -1.04 3.43
CA ILE A 73 -20.38 -0.97 1.99
C ILE A 73 -21.02 -2.27 1.51
N GLU A 74 -22.14 -2.15 0.82
CA GLU A 74 -22.81 -3.28 0.19
C GLU A 74 -21.94 -3.84 -0.94
N THR A 75 -21.69 -5.15 -0.89
CA THR A 75 -20.95 -5.89 -1.92
C THR A 75 -21.77 -7.05 -2.44
N GLU A 76 -21.65 -7.33 -3.74
CA GLU A 76 -22.34 -8.42 -4.43
C GLU A 76 -21.33 -9.20 -5.26
N GLU A 77 -21.19 -10.51 -5.02
CA GLU A 77 -20.41 -11.39 -5.89
C GLU A 77 -21.21 -11.68 -7.15
N VAL A 78 -20.62 -11.41 -8.30
CA VAL A 78 -21.20 -11.64 -9.63
C VAL A 78 -20.26 -12.55 -10.42
N ASP A 79 -20.76 -13.19 -11.47
CA ASP A 79 -19.98 -14.17 -12.25
C ASP A 79 -18.60 -13.64 -12.70
N ASP A 80 -18.52 -12.35 -13.00
CA ASP A 80 -17.31 -11.70 -13.51
C ASP A 80 -16.45 -11.04 -12.41
N GLY A 81 -16.84 -11.05 -11.13
CA GLY A 81 -16.06 -10.44 -10.05
C GLY A 81 -16.85 -9.93 -8.84
N LEU A 82 -16.37 -8.85 -8.22
CA LEU A 82 -16.98 -8.26 -7.02
C LEU A 82 -17.54 -6.87 -7.31
N LEU A 83 -18.86 -6.71 -7.22
CA LEU A 83 -19.53 -5.42 -7.34
C LEU A 83 -19.56 -4.72 -5.98
N LEU A 84 -18.97 -3.53 -5.92
CA LEU A 84 -19.01 -2.62 -4.78
C LEU A 84 -20.04 -1.53 -5.06
N LYS A 85 -20.99 -1.31 -4.17
CA LYS A 85 -22.05 -0.32 -4.38
C LYS A 85 -21.81 0.95 -3.58
N GLU A 86 -22.16 2.09 -4.18
CA GLU A 86 -22.20 3.40 -3.55
C GLU A 86 -20.89 3.79 -2.84
N ILE A 87 -19.77 3.65 -3.54
CA ILE A 87 -18.46 4.05 -3.03
C ILE A 87 -18.28 5.57 -3.20
N PRO A 88 -17.99 6.34 -2.14
CA PRO A 88 -17.75 7.78 -2.29
C PRO A 88 -16.42 8.03 -2.98
N VAL A 89 -16.45 8.75 -4.11
CA VAL A 89 -15.27 8.95 -4.98
C VAL A 89 -14.89 10.41 -5.18
N PHE A 90 -15.84 11.35 -5.05
CA PHE A 90 -15.57 12.77 -5.23
C PHE A 90 -16.52 13.64 -4.42
N LYS A 91 -16.07 14.81 -3.96
CA LYS A 91 -16.89 15.79 -3.24
C LYS A 91 -16.87 17.12 -3.97
N ALA A 92 -18.03 17.75 -4.17
CA ALA A 92 -18.13 19.13 -4.64
C ALA A 92 -17.35 20.09 -3.71
N GLY A 93 -16.75 21.11 -4.29
CA GLY A 93 -15.92 22.07 -3.56
C GLY A 93 -14.81 22.65 -4.44
N THR A 94 -13.89 23.39 -3.82
CA THR A 94 -12.73 23.94 -4.53
C THR A 94 -11.56 22.96 -4.47
N HIS A 95 -11.18 22.38 -5.60
CA HIS A 95 -10.04 21.48 -5.73
C HIS A 95 -9.00 22.10 -6.66
N ARG A 96 -7.75 22.20 -6.17
CA ARG A 96 -6.64 22.81 -6.94
C ARG A 96 -6.96 24.20 -7.53
N GLY A 97 -7.79 24.99 -6.83
CA GLY A 97 -8.19 26.33 -7.27
C GLY A 97 -9.27 26.38 -8.35
N THR A 98 -9.88 25.23 -8.67
CA THR A 98 -11.05 25.12 -9.53
C THR A 98 -12.26 24.76 -8.67
N GLU A 99 -13.36 25.46 -8.88
CA GLU A 99 -14.62 25.20 -8.17
C GLU A 99 -15.44 24.14 -8.91
N TYR A 100 -15.79 23.07 -8.20
CA TYR A 100 -16.61 21.97 -8.67
C TYR A 100 -17.95 22.00 -7.94
N THR A 101 -18.97 22.54 -8.59
CA THR A 101 -20.32 22.64 -8.02
C THR A 101 -21.09 21.32 -8.14
N GLU A 102 -22.18 21.17 -7.40
CA GLU A 102 -23.11 20.03 -7.56
C GLU A 102 -23.63 19.93 -9.00
N LYS A 103 -23.89 21.08 -9.64
CA LYS A 103 -24.30 21.16 -11.04
C LYS A 103 -23.22 20.68 -12.00
N TYR A 104 -21.94 20.89 -11.67
CA TYR A 104 -20.84 20.32 -12.43
C TYR A 104 -20.85 18.79 -12.32
N ILE A 105 -20.99 18.23 -11.12
CA ILE A 105 -21.08 16.78 -10.92
C ILE A 105 -22.22 16.20 -11.76
N ASP A 106 -23.41 16.80 -11.67
CA ASP A 106 -24.59 16.32 -12.42
C ASP A 106 -24.37 16.41 -13.94
N ASN A 107 -23.94 17.55 -14.45
CA ASN A 107 -23.89 17.78 -15.90
C ASN A 107 -22.67 17.18 -16.59
N VAL A 108 -21.53 17.12 -15.91
CA VAL A 108 -20.25 16.73 -16.52
C VAL A 108 -19.88 15.30 -16.15
N LEU A 109 -20.14 14.87 -14.92
CA LEU A 109 -19.73 13.53 -14.47
C LEU A 109 -20.86 12.52 -14.65
N ILE A 110 -22.08 12.84 -14.22
CA ILE A 110 -23.21 11.89 -14.25
C ILE A 110 -23.86 11.85 -15.63
N ASN A 111 -24.29 12.99 -16.16
CA ASN A 111 -25.06 13.02 -17.41
C ASN A 111 -24.26 12.59 -18.65
N GLN A 112 -22.92 12.65 -18.59
CA GLN A 112 -22.05 12.19 -19.67
C GLN A 112 -21.54 10.76 -19.46
N PHE A 113 -21.76 10.18 -18.27
CA PHE A 113 -21.30 8.82 -17.99
C PHE A 113 -22.18 7.78 -18.69
N ASN A 114 -21.53 6.92 -19.47
CA ASN A 114 -22.15 5.77 -20.10
C ASN A 114 -21.47 4.49 -19.57
N PRO A 115 -22.20 3.59 -18.88
CA PRO A 115 -21.63 2.34 -18.37
C PRO A 115 -20.96 1.46 -19.44
N LYS A 116 -21.34 1.62 -20.71
CA LYS A 116 -20.76 0.85 -21.84
C LYS A 116 -19.38 1.32 -22.26
N ASP A 117 -18.96 2.51 -21.84
CA ASP A 117 -17.65 3.05 -22.18
C ASP A 117 -16.53 2.41 -21.35
N ASN A 118 -16.88 1.54 -20.39
CA ASN A 118 -15.95 0.80 -19.53
C ASN A 118 -14.89 1.72 -18.90
N ILE A 119 -15.36 2.77 -18.23
CA ILE A 119 -14.48 3.68 -17.50
C ILE A 119 -13.67 2.88 -16.48
N PRO A 120 -12.33 2.84 -16.59
CA PRO A 120 -11.52 1.92 -15.81
C PRO A 120 -11.37 2.35 -14.36
N ILE A 121 -11.16 1.35 -13.52
CA ILE A 121 -10.65 1.52 -12.16
C ILE A 121 -9.15 1.22 -12.19
N GLN A 122 -8.29 2.20 -11.94
CA GLN A 122 -6.83 2.04 -12.07
C GLN A 122 -6.12 1.88 -10.72
N ALA A 123 -4.98 1.19 -10.71
CA ALA A 123 -4.03 1.30 -9.60
C ALA A 123 -3.21 2.59 -9.74
N ASP A 124 -3.28 3.45 -8.73
CA ASP A 124 -2.40 4.63 -8.58
C ASP A 124 -2.27 5.57 -9.81
N HIS A 125 -3.36 5.77 -10.55
CA HIS A 125 -3.38 6.58 -11.79
C HIS A 125 -2.45 6.05 -12.90
N SER A 126 -2.19 4.74 -12.91
CA SER A 126 -1.43 4.12 -13.98
C SER A 126 -2.11 4.32 -15.33
N GLU A 127 -1.31 4.63 -16.35
CA GLU A 127 -1.77 4.66 -17.74
C GLU A 127 -1.74 3.27 -18.40
N SER A 128 -1.21 2.26 -17.69
CA SER A 128 -1.13 0.89 -18.19
C SER A 128 -2.49 0.19 -18.11
N TYR A 129 -2.87 -0.48 -19.19
CA TYR A 129 -4.06 -1.33 -19.19
C TYR A 129 -3.92 -2.51 -18.21
N GLU A 130 -2.69 -2.94 -17.91
CA GLU A 130 -2.38 -4.05 -17.00
C GLU A 130 -2.72 -3.72 -15.54
N ASP A 131 -2.79 -2.44 -15.20
CA ASP A 131 -3.11 -1.95 -13.87
C ASP A 131 -4.62 -1.70 -13.66
N THR A 132 -5.45 -2.08 -14.65
CA THR A 132 -6.90 -1.98 -14.57
C THR A 132 -7.46 -3.00 -13.58
N LEU A 133 -7.99 -2.52 -12.47
CA LEU A 133 -8.58 -3.31 -11.39
C LEU A 133 -10.03 -3.72 -11.68
N GLY A 134 -10.71 -2.99 -12.56
CA GLY A 134 -12.13 -3.14 -12.82
C GLY A 134 -12.74 -1.99 -13.60
N TYR A 135 -14.06 -1.83 -13.51
CA TYR A 135 -14.81 -0.80 -14.24
C TYR A 135 -15.89 -0.15 -13.41
N VAL A 136 -16.11 1.15 -13.65
CA VAL A 136 -17.23 1.91 -13.07
C VAL A 136 -18.52 1.48 -13.77
N LYS A 137 -19.54 1.13 -13.00
CA LYS A 137 -20.85 0.66 -13.50
C LYS A 137 -21.95 1.68 -13.35
N LYS A 138 -21.88 2.53 -12.34
CA LYS A 138 -22.89 3.57 -12.07
C LYS A 138 -22.27 4.74 -11.35
N LEU A 139 -22.82 5.93 -11.58
CA LEU A 139 -22.53 7.13 -10.81
C LEU A 139 -23.82 7.70 -10.23
N VAL A 140 -23.79 8.13 -8.97
CA VAL A 140 -24.93 8.76 -8.30
C VAL A 140 -24.45 9.88 -7.38
N ARG A 141 -25.11 11.04 -7.41
CA ARG A 141 -24.85 12.12 -6.46
C ARG A 141 -25.80 12.02 -5.27
N LYS A 142 -25.27 12.18 -4.05
CA LYS A 142 -26.06 12.40 -2.84
C LYS A 142 -25.54 13.65 -2.14
N GLY A 143 -26.29 14.75 -2.23
CA GLY A 143 -25.84 16.07 -1.77
C GLY A 143 -24.58 16.51 -2.51
N GLN A 144 -23.52 16.81 -1.75
CA GLN A 144 -22.23 17.24 -2.31
C GLN A 144 -21.33 16.08 -2.76
N MET A 145 -21.69 14.83 -2.49
CA MET A 145 -20.85 13.67 -2.74
C MET A 145 -21.27 12.94 -4.02
N LEU A 146 -20.31 12.59 -4.86
CA LEU A 146 -20.43 11.64 -5.94
C LEU A 146 -20.05 10.25 -5.43
N TYR A 147 -20.91 9.29 -5.69
CA TYR A 147 -20.74 7.88 -5.40
C TYR A 147 -20.66 7.08 -6.70
N ALA A 148 -19.93 5.97 -6.67
CA ALA A 148 -19.75 5.07 -7.79
C ALA A 148 -20.06 3.63 -7.40
N ASP A 149 -20.76 2.91 -8.27
CA ASP A 149 -20.78 1.44 -8.23
C ASP A 149 -19.61 0.94 -9.07
N MET A 150 -18.79 0.05 -8.50
CA MET A 150 -17.50 -0.36 -9.05
C MET A 150 -17.43 -1.89 -9.12
N LEU A 151 -17.22 -2.43 -10.32
CA LEU A 151 -16.99 -3.85 -10.52
C LEU A 151 -15.49 -4.12 -10.52
N LEU A 152 -14.98 -4.78 -9.49
CA LEU A 152 -13.61 -5.28 -9.44
C LEU A 152 -13.54 -6.63 -10.14
N LEU A 153 -12.61 -6.78 -11.09
CA LEU A 153 -12.43 -8.01 -11.87
C LEU A 153 -11.17 -8.77 -11.45
N ALA A 154 -10.13 -8.05 -11.03
CA ALA A 154 -8.85 -8.67 -10.74
C ALA A 154 -8.82 -9.28 -9.33
N ASP A 155 -8.41 -10.55 -9.21
CA ASP A 155 -8.32 -11.27 -7.93
C ASP A 155 -7.48 -10.53 -6.88
N ASN A 156 -6.39 -9.89 -7.33
CA ASN A 156 -5.55 -9.07 -6.47
C ASN A 156 -6.30 -7.84 -5.92
N ALA A 157 -7.15 -7.21 -6.71
CA ALA A 157 -7.98 -6.08 -6.32
C ALA A 157 -9.06 -6.52 -5.32
N ILE A 158 -9.76 -7.61 -5.63
CA ILE A 158 -10.78 -8.21 -4.76
C ILE A 158 -10.16 -8.59 -3.40
N SER A 159 -8.99 -9.24 -3.41
CA SER A 159 -8.25 -9.59 -2.19
C SER A 159 -7.85 -8.35 -1.39
N ARG A 160 -7.31 -7.31 -2.06
CA ARG A 160 -6.96 -6.03 -1.40
C ARG A 160 -8.18 -5.33 -0.82
N TRP A 161 -9.33 -5.36 -1.49
CA TRP A 161 -10.60 -4.84 -0.97
C TRP A 161 -11.02 -5.60 0.28
N LYS A 162 -11.13 -6.93 0.22
CA LYS A 162 -11.52 -7.80 1.35
C LYS A 162 -10.59 -7.62 2.57
N ARG A 163 -9.31 -7.32 2.34
CA ARG A 163 -8.31 -7.01 3.39
C ARG A 163 -8.37 -5.57 3.91
N GLY A 164 -9.23 -4.72 3.35
CA GLY A 164 -9.35 -3.32 3.74
C GLY A 164 -8.18 -2.45 3.29
N LEU A 165 -7.49 -2.80 2.20
CA LEU A 165 -6.31 -2.07 1.71
C LEU A 165 -6.65 -1.01 0.65
N MET A 166 -7.88 -0.98 0.15
CA MET A 166 -8.36 -0.03 -0.87
C MET A 166 -9.23 1.06 -0.24
N LYS A 167 -8.61 1.86 0.63
CA LYS A 167 -9.32 2.87 1.43
C LYS A 167 -9.47 4.20 0.74
N LYS A 168 -8.67 4.50 -0.29
CA LYS A 168 -8.60 5.82 -0.90
C LYS A 168 -8.84 5.72 -2.38
N TRP A 169 -9.68 6.63 -2.86
CA TRP A 169 -10.13 6.69 -4.24
C TRP A 169 -9.86 8.08 -4.77
N SER A 170 -9.40 8.15 -6.01
CA SER A 170 -9.15 9.41 -6.68
C SER A 170 -9.86 9.41 -8.01
N VAL A 171 -10.43 10.54 -8.40
CA VAL A 171 -11.12 10.67 -9.68
C VAL A 171 -10.21 11.40 -10.66
N GLY A 172 -9.98 10.79 -11.82
CA GLY A 172 -9.35 11.43 -12.97
C GLY A 172 -10.42 11.99 -13.90
N MET A 173 -10.34 13.28 -14.22
CA MET A 173 -11.27 13.95 -15.15
C MET A 173 -10.53 14.47 -16.38
N TYR A 174 -11.22 14.47 -17.52
CA TYR A 174 -10.75 15.23 -18.67
C TYR A 174 -10.86 16.73 -18.40
N TRP A 175 -9.74 17.43 -18.56
CA TRP A 175 -9.64 18.88 -18.40
C TRP A 175 -10.56 19.70 -19.32
N ASP A 176 -10.94 19.15 -20.47
CA ASP A 176 -11.84 19.79 -21.45
C ASP A 176 -13.34 19.58 -21.13
N GLY A 177 -13.65 18.93 -20.01
CA GLY A 177 -15.03 18.72 -19.57
C GLY A 177 -15.76 17.58 -20.27
N ARG A 178 -15.04 16.67 -20.93
CA ARG A 178 -15.59 15.39 -21.46
C ARG A 178 -16.00 14.36 -20.39
N GLY A 179 -15.93 14.75 -19.11
CA GLY A 179 -16.41 13.93 -18.00
C GLY A 179 -15.32 13.10 -17.32
N LEU A 180 -15.74 11.95 -16.81
CA LEU A 180 -14.91 11.03 -16.03
C LEU A 180 -13.95 10.25 -16.95
N ARG A 181 -12.65 10.30 -16.66
CA ARG A 181 -11.63 9.48 -17.36
C ARG A 181 -11.42 8.14 -16.65
N GLU A 182 -11.29 8.17 -15.33
CA GLU A 182 -10.98 7.00 -14.50
C GLU A 182 -11.33 7.23 -13.02
N ILE A 183 -11.37 6.14 -12.25
CA ILE A 183 -11.34 6.16 -10.79
C ILE A 183 -10.16 5.32 -10.32
N SER A 184 -9.29 5.84 -9.47
CA SER A 184 -8.05 5.15 -9.11
C SER A 184 -7.98 4.82 -7.64
N ALA A 185 -7.61 3.59 -7.32
CA ALA A 185 -7.29 3.16 -5.97
C ALA A 185 -5.85 3.59 -5.65
N VAL A 186 -5.68 4.56 -4.75
CA VAL A 186 -4.38 5.17 -4.43
C VAL A 186 -3.89 4.71 -3.06
N ALA A 187 -2.63 4.31 -2.96
CA ALA A 187 -2.02 3.96 -1.66
C ALA A 187 -1.66 5.23 -0.87
N PHE A 188 -1.12 6.23 -1.60
CA PHE A 188 -0.67 7.51 -1.07
C PHE A 188 -1.34 8.63 -1.87
N PRO A 189 -2.23 9.45 -1.29
CA PRO A 189 -2.80 10.57 -2.03
C PRO A 189 -1.68 11.55 -2.36
N TYR A 190 -1.73 12.17 -3.54
CA TYR A 190 -1.03 13.42 -3.79
C TYR A 190 -1.60 14.49 -2.84
N ILE A 191 -0.99 14.63 -1.67
CA ILE A 191 -1.31 15.69 -0.70
C ILE A 191 -0.81 17.00 -1.31
N LYS A 192 -1.63 18.06 -1.19
CA LYS A 192 -1.35 19.42 -1.70
C LYS A 192 -0.02 20.02 -1.19
N GLU A 193 0.58 19.40 -0.18
CA GLU A 193 1.79 19.83 0.55
C GLU A 193 2.93 18.80 0.47
N ALA A 194 2.74 17.64 -0.19
CA ALA A 194 3.84 16.73 -0.47
C ALA A 194 4.60 17.21 -1.72
N SER A 195 5.15 18.43 -1.65
CA SER A 195 6.42 18.70 -2.31
C SER A 195 7.43 17.78 -1.63
N VAL A 196 7.87 16.73 -2.32
CA VAL A 196 9.19 16.15 -2.07
C VAL A 196 10.13 17.34 -1.99
N LEU A 197 10.82 17.50 -0.85
CA LEU A 197 11.71 18.61 -0.52
C LEU A 197 12.60 18.97 -1.72
N SER A 198 12.09 19.82 -2.62
CA SER A 198 12.89 20.58 -3.54
C SER A 198 13.17 21.86 -2.79
N GLU A 199 14.43 22.04 -2.42
CA GLU A 199 15.00 23.26 -1.86
C GLU A 199 14.36 24.51 -2.50
N ASN A 200 13.36 25.07 -1.84
CA ASN A 200 12.89 26.41 -2.08
C ASN A 200 12.50 26.96 -0.72
N GLU A 201 13.39 27.80 -0.22
CA GLU A 201 13.18 28.71 0.89
C GLU A 201 11.98 29.61 0.56
N GLU A 202 10.80 29.27 1.07
CA GLU A 202 9.76 30.25 1.30
C GLU A 202 9.55 30.38 2.81
N SER A 203 10.01 31.51 3.32
CA SER A 203 9.84 31.94 4.69
C SER A 203 8.34 32.03 5.01
N ILE A 204 7.92 31.24 5.98
CA ILE A 204 6.66 31.47 6.69
C ILE A 204 6.92 32.71 7.55
N GLN A 205 6.41 33.87 7.14
CA GLN A 205 6.39 35.04 8.03
C GLN A 205 5.33 34.81 9.11
N ILE A 206 5.76 34.25 10.24
CA ILE A 206 5.01 34.31 11.48
C ILE A 206 5.31 35.68 12.10
N GLN A 207 4.29 36.53 12.26
CA GLN A 207 4.46 37.76 13.00
C GLN A 207 4.52 37.44 14.49
N PHE A 208 5.73 37.32 15.03
CA PHE A 208 5.99 37.39 16.46
C PHE A 208 6.55 38.79 16.76
N GLU A 209 5.84 39.56 17.58
CA GLU A 209 6.27 40.91 18.00
C GLU A 209 7.49 40.88 18.96
N ASP A 210 7.95 39.70 19.40
CA ASP A 210 9.04 39.56 20.39
C ASP A 210 10.07 38.47 20.01
N VAL A 211 10.66 38.52 18.80
CA VAL A 211 11.86 37.71 18.50
C VAL A 211 13.11 38.50 18.92
N PRO A 212 13.95 37.98 19.86
CA PRO A 212 15.18 38.63 20.28
C PRO A 212 16.12 38.93 19.08
N ASP A 213 16.73 40.12 19.08
CA ASP A 213 17.53 40.61 17.94
C ASP A 213 18.74 39.72 17.62
N ASP A 214 19.24 38.93 18.57
CA ASP A 214 20.38 38.04 18.44
C ASP A 214 20.10 36.74 17.66
N ILE A 215 18.83 36.50 17.28
CA ILE A 215 18.37 35.29 16.58
C ILE A 215 17.75 35.60 15.20
N LYS A 216 17.52 36.87 14.86
CA LYS A 216 16.84 37.29 13.61
C LYS A 216 17.51 36.80 12.33
N ASP A 217 18.82 36.60 12.36
CA ASP A 217 19.61 36.20 11.19
C ASP A 217 20.03 34.72 11.21
N LYS A 218 19.58 33.92 12.19
CA LYS A 218 19.98 32.51 12.33
C LYS A 218 18.89 31.58 11.80
N LYS A 219 19.31 30.51 11.12
CA LYS A 219 18.40 29.46 10.65
C LYS A 219 17.87 28.69 11.87
N CYS A 220 16.57 28.74 12.10
CA CYS A 220 15.93 28.08 13.24
C CYS A 220 14.90 27.06 12.75
N ILE A 221 14.70 26.00 13.52
CA ILE A 221 13.57 25.09 13.35
C ILE A 221 12.65 25.16 14.56
N VAL A 222 11.35 25.12 14.32
CA VAL A 222 10.34 25.07 15.37
C VAL A 222 10.14 23.61 15.74
N LYS A 223 10.45 23.26 17.00
CA LYS A 223 10.19 21.94 17.56
C LYS A 223 8.98 22.02 18.49
N TYR A 224 8.20 20.95 18.51
CA TYR A 224 7.07 20.76 19.41
C TYR A 224 7.45 19.71 20.47
N ASP A 225 7.32 20.07 21.74
CA ASP A 225 7.53 19.14 22.85
C ASP A 225 6.19 18.61 23.34
N GLU A 226 5.96 17.32 23.11
CA GLU A 226 4.72 16.64 23.50
C GLU A 226 4.50 16.59 25.01
N ASN A 227 5.56 16.73 25.83
CA ASN A 227 5.43 16.66 27.29
C ASN A 227 5.03 18.00 27.92
N SER A 228 5.36 19.10 27.25
CA SER A 228 5.08 20.45 27.74
C SER A 228 3.97 21.16 26.96
N ASP A 229 3.54 20.62 25.81
CA ASP A 229 2.57 21.25 24.90
C ASP A 229 3.02 22.66 24.45
N GLU A 230 4.34 22.85 24.36
CA GLU A 230 4.97 24.11 23.97
C GLU A 230 5.81 23.94 22.70
N TYR A 231 5.85 25.01 21.90
CA TYR A 231 6.74 25.13 20.75
C TYR A 231 7.99 25.90 21.16
N PHE A 232 9.18 25.38 20.83
CA PHE A 232 10.44 26.09 21.03
C PHE A 232 11.24 26.18 19.74
N LEU A 233 11.99 27.28 19.61
CA LEU A 233 12.90 27.53 18.49
C LEU A 233 14.26 26.94 18.84
N GLU A 234 14.70 25.96 18.06
CA GLU A 234 16.07 25.47 18.11
C GLU A 234 16.88 26.17 17.02
N VAL A 235 17.92 26.89 17.43
CA VAL A 235 18.86 27.51 16.52
C VAL A 235 19.72 26.41 15.92
N LEU A 236 19.64 26.23 14.60
CA LEU A 236 20.58 25.37 13.90
C LEU A 236 21.91 26.12 13.87
N GLU A 237 22.90 25.64 14.63
CA GLU A 237 24.28 26.00 14.34
C GLU A 237 24.57 25.54 12.92
N GLU A 238 24.81 26.49 12.02
CA GLU A 238 25.44 26.20 10.73
C GLU A 238 26.78 25.55 11.04
N GLN A 239 26.81 24.22 11.05
CA GLN A 239 28.08 23.53 10.85
C GLN A 239 28.56 23.97 9.47
N GLU A 240 29.62 24.76 9.46
CA GLU A 240 30.35 25.15 8.26
C GLU A 240 30.69 23.88 7.46
N TYR A 241 29.85 23.51 6.49
CA TYR A 241 30.15 22.54 5.44
C TYR A 241 31.11 23.16 4.40
N SER A 242 31.95 24.10 4.80
CA SER A 242 33.05 24.61 4.01
C SER A 242 34.35 23.97 4.49
N ASN A 243 34.50 22.67 4.24
CA ASN A 243 35.77 22.04 3.89
C ASN A 243 35.53 20.57 3.49
N ASN A 244 35.76 20.30 2.21
CA ASN A 244 35.62 19.04 1.48
C ASN A 244 36.55 17.91 1.99
N VAL A 245 36.38 17.46 3.23
CA VAL A 245 37.11 16.32 3.79
C VAL A 245 36.13 15.34 4.40
N TRP A 246 36.03 14.15 3.82
CA TRP A 246 35.29 13.05 4.43
C TRP A 246 35.89 12.71 5.78
N THR A 247 35.10 12.79 6.85
CA THR A 247 35.55 12.35 8.16
C THR A 247 35.73 10.84 8.16
N GLN A 248 36.64 10.34 9.02
CA GLN A 248 36.86 8.90 9.13
C GLN A 248 35.60 8.15 9.61
N GLU A 249 34.82 8.80 10.47
CA GLU A 249 33.54 8.30 10.94
C GLU A 249 32.54 8.15 9.79
N TYR A 250 32.44 9.17 8.92
CA TYR A 250 31.60 9.11 7.73
C TYR A 250 32.01 7.94 6.82
N ILE A 251 33.30 7.83 6.48
CA ILE A 251 33.82 6.72 5.67
C ILE A 251 33.46 5.36 6.29
N ASN A 252 33.62 5.21 7.61
CA ASN A 252 33.34 3.96 8.30
C ASN A 252 31.85 3.60 8.34
N SER A 253 30.97 4.60 8.25
CA SER A 253 29.52 4.40 8.21
C SER A 253 29.00 3.89 6.85
N LEU A 254 29.77 4.06 5.78
CA LEU A 254 29.33 3.70 4.42
C LEU A 254 29.57 2.22 4.08
N PRO A 255 28.69 1.60 3.29
CA PRO A 255 28.91 0.27 2.72
C PRO A 255 30.00 0.30 1.64
N ASP A 256 30.58 -0.85 1.31
CA ASP A 256 31.68 -0.93 0.34
C ASP A 256 31.22 -0.54 -1.09
N SER A 257 29.94 -0.75 -1.41
CA SER A 257 29.30 -0.32 -2.66
C SER A 257 29.35 1.20 -2.88
N ALA A 258 29.50 1.97 -1.80
CA ALA A 258 29.54 3.43 -1.82
C ALA A 258 30.89 4.00 -2.30
N PHE A 259 31.91 3.17 -2.46
CA PHE A 259 33.25 3.60 -2.85
C PHE A 259 33.56 3.29 -4.31
N ALA A 260 34.32 4.19 -4.95
CA ALA A 260 34.80 3.97 -6.31
C ALA A 260 36.01 3.02 -6.33
N LEU A 261 36.78 2.98 -5.24
CA LEU A 261 37.94 2.11 -5.05
C LEU A 261 37.84 1.35 -3.72
N VAL A 262 37.90 0.03 -3.80
CA VAL A 262 37.94 -0.89 -2.65
C VAL A 262 39.01 -1.94 -2.93
N LYS A 263 39.88 -2.25 -1.97
CA LYS A 263 40.85 -3.34 -2.10
C LYS A 263 40.14 -4.70 -2.04
N ASP A 264 40.67 -5.71 -2.75
CA ASP A 264 40.08 -7.05 -2.84
C ASP A 264 39.82 -7.69 -1.46
N THR A 265 40.68 -7.37 -0.48
CA THR A 265 40.49 -7.78 0.92
C THR A 265 40.48 -6.53 1.79
N VAL A 266 39.33 -6.20 2.37
CA VAL A 266 39.18 -5.08 3.31
C VAL A 266 39.63 -5.54 4.70
N THR A 267 40.80 -5.08 5.13
CA THR A 267 41.36 -5.32 6.47
C THR A 267 41.20 -4.11 7.37
N ASP A 268 41.29 -2.91 6.80
CA ASP A 268 41.10 -1.63 7.45
C ASP A 268 40.15 -0.77 6.60
N LYS A 269 38.93 -0.60 7.10
CA LYS A 269 37.87 0.20 6.46
C LYS A 269 38.27 1.63 6.12
N SER A 270 39.27 2.19 6.80
CA SER A 270 39.76 3.56 6.60
C SER A 270 40.75 3.71 5.46
N ARG A 271 41.54 2.67 5.19
CA ARG A 271 42.61 2.69 4.19
C ARG A 271 42.26 1.91 2.94
N ASP A 272 41.43 0.89 3.07
CA ASP A 272 41.14 -0.05 1.99
C ASP A 272 39.94 0.36 1.14
N ARG A 273 39.26 1.46 1.52
CA ARG A 273 38.09 2.03 0.84
C ARG A 273 38.29 3.51 0.65
N VAL A 274 38.38 3.96 -0.59
CA VAL A 274 38.66 5.37 -0.90
C VAL A 274 37.70 5.88 -1.98
N LEU A 275 37.53 7.21 -2.01
CA LEU A 275 36.66 7.92 -2.96
C LEU A 275 35.18 7.48 -2.86
N PRO A 276 34.52 7.75 -1.72
CA PRO A 276 33.07 7.57 -1.65
C PRO A 276 32.38 8.46 -2.68
N TYR A 277 31.38 7.90 -3.36
CA TYR A 277 30.56 8.58 -4.38
C TYR A 277 29.06 8.38 -4.14
N LYS A 278 28.70 7.58 -3.12
CA LYS A 278 27.33 7.41 -2.63
C LYS A 278 27.21 7.83 -1.16
N ASN A 279 25.99 8.10 -0.72
CA ASN A 279 25.65 8.36 0.68
C ASN A 279 25.40 7.04 1.45
N LYS A 280 24.96 7.16 2.72
CA LYS A 280 24.68 6.00 3.61
C LYS A 280 23.45 5.20 3.16
N GLU A 281 22.57 5.81 2.36
CA GLU A 281 21.42 5.18 1.71
C GLU A 281 21.80 4.46 0.40
N ASP A 282 23.08 4.41 0.03
CA ASP A 282 23.59 3.83 -1.22
C ASP A 282 23.12 4.56 -2.49
N GLU A 283 22.69 5.81 -2.36
CA GLU A 283 22.33 6.70 -3.47
C GLU A 283 23.53 7.53 -3.92
N ILE A 284 23.62 7.84 -5.22
CA ILE A 284 24.72 8.65 -5.76
C ILE A 284 24.60 10.08 -5.24
N ASP A 285 25.61 10.53 -4.49
CA ASP A 285 25.63 11.85 -3.89
C ASP A 285 26.52 12.80 -4.71
N LYS A 286 25.96 13.95 -5.08
CA LYS A 286 26.63 14.90 -5.97
C LYS A 286 27.94 15.42 -5.37
N THR A 287 27.92 15.79 -4.10
CA THR A 287 29.08 16.34 -3.39
C THR A 287 30.22 15.30 -3.30
N ASN A 288 29.88 14.07 -2.99
CA ASN A 288 30.83 12.95 -2.94
C ASN A 288 31.43 12.66 -4.31
N VAL A 289 30.63 12.71 -5.39
CA VAL A 289 31.14 12.52 -6.75
C VAL A 289 32.13 13.62 -7.16
N GLU A 290 31.82 14.90 -6.89
CA GLU A 290 32.73 16.02 -7.18
C GLU A 290 34.05 15.88 -6.41
N ASN A 291 33.95 15.57 -5.12
CA ASN A 291 35.11 15.36 -4.26
C ASN A 291 35.95 14.16 -4.73
N ALA A 292 35.31 13.04 -5.05
CA ALA A 292 35.97 11.84 -5.56
C ALA A 292 36.70 12.10 -6.88
N LEU A 293 36.08 12.82 -7.82
CA LEU A 293 36.71 13.22 -9.07
C LEU A 293 37.93 14.11 -8.85
N SER A 294 37.90 15.00 -7.87
CA SER A 294 39.02 15.91 -7.56
C SER A 294 40.23 15.21 -6.90
N GLN A 295 40.01 14.04 -6.29
CA GLN A 295 41.02 13.32 -5.53
C GLN A 295 41.57 12.07 -6.25
N ILE A 296 40.89 11.58 -7.30
CA ILE A 296 41.22 10.28 -7.90
C ILE A 296 42.64 10.17 -8.43
N ASP A 297 43.18 11.24 -9.03
CA ASP A 297 44.54 11.24 -9.59
C ASP A 297 45.63 11.37 -8.49
N LYS A 298 45.24 11.56 -7.22
CA LYS A 298 46.15 11.65 -6.06
C LYS A 298 46.26 10.33 -5.29
N VAL A 299 45.52 9.29 -5.69
CA VAL A 299 45.52 8.00 -5.00
C VAL A 299 46.70 7.16 -5.46
N GLU A 300 47.67 6.91 -4.56
CA GLU A 300 48.91 6.18 -4.88
C GLU A 300 48.85 4.67 -4.55
N GLU A 301 47.93 4.23 -3.68
CA GLU A 301 47.89 2.84 -3.18
C GLU A 301 47.19 1.84 -4.12
N PHE A 302 46.68 2.27 -5.28
CA PHE A 302 45.91 1.45 -6.22
C PHE A 302 46.63 1.33 -7.57
N SER A 303 46.39 0.23 -8.29
CA SER A 303 46.98 0.05 -9.63
C SER A 303 46.40 1.06 -10.62
N SER A 304 47.16 1.40 -11.66
CA SER A 304 46.68 2.28 -12.74
C SER A 304 45.39 1.77 -13.40
N GLU A 305 45.23 0.45 -13.48
CA GLU A 305 44.00 -0.18 -13.99
C GLU A 305 42.80 0.05 -13.06
N GLN A 306 42.99 -0.08 -11.74
CA GLN A 306 41.95 0.19 -10.75
C GLN A 306 41.56 1.67 -10.76
N ILE A 307 42.53 2.58 -10.84
CA ILE A 307 42.30 4.03 -10.94
C ILE A 307 41.51 4.36 -12.21
N ALA A 308 41.85 3.76 -13.35
CA ALA A 308 41.12 3.96 -14.60
C ALA A 308 39.64 3.48 -14.49
N LYS A 309 39.42 2.29 -13.91
CA LYS A 309 38.08 1.75 -13.66
C LYS A 309 37.26 2.67 -12.75
N ALA A 310 37.85 3.15 -11.66
CA ALA A 310 37.22 4.09 -10.74
C ALA A 310 36.90 5.43 -11.41
N LYS A 311 37.78 5.94 -12.28
CA LYS A 311 37.57 7.18 -13.03
C LYS A 311 36.35 7.05 -13.93
N THR A 312 36.22 5.94 -14.66
CA THR A 312 35.02 5.63 -15.46
C THR A 312 33.75 5.54 -14.59
N LYS A 313 33.83 4.88 -13.43
CA LYS A 313 32.71 4.78 -12.48
C LYS A 313 32.24 6.15 -11.99
N LEU A 314 33.18 7.02 -11.61
CA LEU A 314 32.90 8.38 -11.14
C LEU A 314 32.39 9.30 -12.25
N LYS A 315 32.93 9.22 -13.48
CA LYS A 315 32.42 9.98 -14.63
C LYS A 315 30.96 9.62 -14.93
N ASN A 316 30.61 8.33 -14.87
CA ASN A 316 29.22 7.88 -15.04
C ASN A 316 28.31 8.37 -13.91
N ALA A 317 28.79 8.32 -12.66
CA ALA A 317 28.07 8.85 -11.52
C ALA A 317 27.83 10.36 -11.67
N ALA A 318 28.84 11.11 -12.13
CA ALA A 318 28.77 12.54 -12.38
C ALA A 318 27.69 12.91 -13.41
N ILE A 319 27.60 12.18 -14.52
CA ILE A 319 26.54 12.38 -15.52
C ILE A 319 25.15 12.18 -14.89
N LYS A 320 24.98 11.13 -14.07
CA LYS A 320 23.69 10.83 -13.41
C LYS A 320 23.22 11.94 -12.47
N VAL A 321 24.14 12.64 -11.80
CA VAL A 321 23.84 13.75 -10.88
C VAL A 321 24.00 15.14 -11.52
N GLY A 322 24.14 15.20 -12.85
CA GLY A 322 24.15 16.45 -13.62
C GLY A 322 25.45 17.26 -13.52
N ILE A 323 26.57 16.65 -13.11
CA ILE A 323 27.90 17.26 -13.17
C ILE A 323 28.42 17.17 -14.61
N LYS A 324 28.83 18.31 -15.18
CA LYS A 324 29.48 18.35 -16.49
C LYS A 324 30.90 17.82 -16.34
N VAL A 325 31.20 16.74 -17.04
CA VAL A 325 32.55 16.17 -17.10
C VAL A 325 33.10 16.44 -18.49
N ASP A 326 34.24 17.12 -18.57
CA ASP A 326 34.94 17.29 -19.84
C ASP A 326 35.45 15.91 -20.28
N MET A 327 34.83 15.37 -21.32
CA MET A 327 35.37 14.20 -22.01
C MET A 327 36.52 14.71 -22.88
N GLU A 328 37.76 14.50 -22.43
CA GLU A 328 38.93 14.82 -23.25
C GLU A 328 38.77 14.17 -24.63
N GLU A 329 38.77 15.00 -25.69
CA GLU A 329 38.53 14.60 -27.09
C GLU A 329 39.65 13.71 -27.70
N GLY A 330 40.53 13.12 -26.88
CA GLY A 330 41.69 12.33 -27.31
C GLY A 330 41.55 10.81 -27.18
N ASP A 331 40.49 10.31 -26.52
CA ASP A 331 40.31 8.87 -26.22
C ASP A 331 39.24 8.19 -27.11
N THR A 332 38.87 8.81 -28.23
CA THR A 332 37.82 8.31 -29.13
C THR A 332 38.22 7.15 -30.02
N ASP A 333 39.48 6.70 -29.97
CA ASP A 333 39.96 5.49 -30.66
C ASP A 333 40.17 4.32 -29.66
N MET A 334 39.30 4.23 -28.65
CA MET A 334 38.99 2.93 -28.09
C MET A 334 38.35 2.11 -29.21
N ASP A 335 39.17 1.29 -29.88
CA ASP A 335 38.75 0.24 -30.82
C ASP A 335 37.43 -0.36 -30.33
N GLU A 336 36.42 -0.36 -31.20
CA GLU A 336 35.07 -0.87 -30.96
C GLU A 336 35.08 -2.23 -30.24
N THR A 337 36.13 -3.02 -30.48
CA THR A 337 36.43 -4.27 -29.78
C THR A 337 36.56 -4.10 -28.26
N LYS A 338 37.33 -3.12 -27.77
CA LYS A 338 37.51 -2.84 -26.33
C LYS A 338 36.25 -2.29 -25.67
N LEU A 339 35.47 -1.52 -26.42
CA LEU A 339 34.18 -1.00 -25.94
C LEU A 339 33.18 -2.15 -25.75
N ASN A 340 33.14 -3.09 -26.70
CA ASN A 340 32.30 -4.29 -26.61
C ASN A 340 32.75 -5.23 -25.48
N GLU A 341 34.05 -5.47 -25.31
CA GLU A 341 34.56 -6.26 -24.18
C GLU A 341 34.20 -5.65 -22.82
N LEU A 342 34.30 -4.31 -22.69
CA LEU A 342 33.90 -3.60 -21.47
C LEU A 342 32.39 -3.68 -21.22
N ALA A 343 31.58 -3.56 -22.28
CA ALA A 343 30.14 -3.69 -22.20
C ALA A 343 29.72 -5.11 -21.76
N GLU A 344 30.35 -6.15 -22.30
CA GLU A 344 30.13 -7.54 -21.89
C GLU A 344 30.53 -7.79 -20.44
N LEU A 345 31.67 -7.26 -20.00
CA LEU A 345 32.13 -7.40 -18.61
C LEU A 345 31.14 -6.74 -17.64
N LYS A 346 30.67 -5.54 -17.98
CA LYS A 346 29.66 -4.82 -17.20
C LYS A 346 28.31 -5.56 -17.18
N ALA A 347 27.91 -6.14 -18.31
CA ALA A 347 26.69 -6.94 -18.36
C ALA A 347 26.79 -8.20 -17.47
N LYS A 348 27.96 -8.86 -17.45
CA LYS A 348 28.22 -10.01 -16.56
C LYS A 348 28.21 -9.61 -15.09
N GLU A 349 28.80 -8.47 -14.74
CA GLU A 349 28.80 -7.94 -13.38
C GLU A 349 27.38 -7.60 -12.91
N MET A 350 26.61 -6.90 -13.76
CA MET A 350 25.20 -6.60 -13.49
C MET A 350 24.35 -7.87 -13.33
N LEU A 351 24.59 -8.89 -14.15
CA LEU A 351 23.88 -10.17 -14.05
C LEU A 351 24.22 -10.91 -12.75
N LYS A 352 25.49 -10.88 -12.34
CA LYS A 352 25.94 -11.46 -11.07
C LYS A 352 25.29 -10.75 -9.88
N GLU A 353 25.32 -9.42 -9.86
CA GLU A 353 24.69 -8.60 -8.81
C GLU A 353 23.17 -8.85 -8.75
N ALA A 354 22.50 -8.94 -9.91
CA ALA A 354 21.09 -9.29 -9.97
C ALA A 354 20.80 -10.68 -9.37
N SER A 355 21.63 -11.68 -9.68
CA SER A 355 21.45 -13.03 -9.14
C SER A 355 21.65 -13.11 -7.62
N GLU A 356 22.64 -12.40 -7.07
CA GLU A 356 22.87 -12.34 -5.62
C GLU A 356 21.73 -11.61 -4.89
N ASN A 357 21.16 -10.58 -5.52
CA ASN A 357 20.00 -9.86 -4.97
C ASN A 357 18.73 -10.72 -5.01
N GLU A 358 18.54 -11.52 -6.06
CA GLU A 358 17.45 -12.48 -6.15
C GLU A 358 17.52 -13.56 -5.05
N GLU A 359 18.71 -14.10 -4.78
CA GLU A 359 18.92 -15.06 -3.69
C GLU A 359 18.60 -14.47 -2.31
N LYS A 360 19.07 -13.25 -2.03
CA LYS A 360 18.75 -12.53 -0.77
C LYS A 360 17.24 -12.26 -0.63
N LEU A 361 16.58 -11.87 -1.72
CA LEU A 361 15.14 -11.62 -1.70
C LEU A 361 14.36 -12.91 -1.43
N ASN A 362 14.77 -14.02 -2.04
CA ASN A 362 14.18 -15.34 -1.81
C ASN A 362 14.36 -15.83 -0.36
N GLU A 363 15.50 -15.53 0.26
CA GLU A 363 15.73 -15.83 1.68
C GLU A 363 14.80 -15.01 2.59
N GLN A 364 14.62 -13.71 2.31
CA GLN A 364 13.67 -12.85 3.04
C GLN A 364 12.22 -13.30 2.88
N ILE A 365 11.83 -13.79 1.70
CA ILE A 365 10.49 -14.35 1.46
C ILE A 365 10.27 -15.59 2.33
N LYS A 366 11.23 -16.53 2.33
CA LYS A 366 11.16 -17.74 3.17
C LYS A 366 11.04 -17.43 4.67
N GLU A 367 11.78 -16.42 5.15
CA GLU A 367 11.70 -15.98 6.54
C GLU A 367 10.30 -15.41 6.86
N LYS A 368 9.74 -14.59 5.97
CA LYS A 368 8.40 -14.00 6.13
C LYS A 368 7.30 -15.06 6.08
N ASP A 369 7.41 -16.06 5.20
CA ASP A 369 6.45 -17.15 5.10
C ASP A 369 6.45 -18.01 6.37
N THR A 370 7.62 -18.24 6.95
CA THR A 370 7.76 -18.97 8.23
C THR A 370 7.06 -18.20 9.36
N LYS A 371 7.32 -16.88 9.48
CA LYS A 371 6.66 -16.02 10.48
C LYS A 371 5.15 -15.93 10.28
N LEU A 372 4.69 -15.93 9.03
CA LEU A 372 3.26 -15.93 8.72
C LEU A 372 2.60 -17.24 9.16
N ALA A 373 3.23 -18.39 8.89
CA ALA A 373 2.74 -19.70 9.31
C ALA A 373 2.67 -19.82 10.84
N GLU A 374 3.65 -19.31 11.57
CA GLU A 374 3.63 -19.26 13.03
C GLU A 374 2.48 -18.38 13.56
N THR A 375 2.28 -17.21 12.94
CA THR A 375 1.20 -16.29 13.33
C THR A 375 -0.18 -16.91 13.11
N LEU A 376 -0.37 -17.65 12.02
CA LEU A 376 -1.62 -18.36 11.74
C LEU A 376 -1.92 -19.43 12.80
N LYS A 377 -0.92 -20.20 13.23
CA LYS A 377 -1.07 -21.18 14.33
C LYS A 377 -1.51 -20.51 15.63
N VAL A 378 -0.88 -19.40 15.99
CA VAL A 378 -1.26 -18.62 17.20
C VAL A 378 -2.70 -18.11 17.09
N LYS A 379 -3.11 -17.65 15.91
CA LYS A 379 -4.49 -17.18 15.67
C LYS A 379 -5.51 -18.31 15.86
N GLU A 380 -5.26 -19.48 15.29
CA GLU A 380 -6.15 -20.65 15.43
C GLU A 380 -6.29 -21.10 16.90
N GLU A 381 -5.19 -21.08 17.66
CA GLU A 381 -5.23 -21.38 19.11
C GLU A 381 -6.04 -20.34 19.90
N LEU A 382 -5.92 -19.06 19.55
CA LEU A 382 -6.69 -17.98 20.18
C LEU A 382 -8.18 -18.08 19.84
N GLU A 383 -8.53 -18.40 18.59
CA GLU A 383 -9.91 -18.62 18.18
C GLU A 383 -10.54 -19.79 18.96
N LYS A 384 -9.83 -20.91 19.13
CA LYS A 384 -10.29 -22.03 19.97
C LYS A 384 -10.48 -21.64 21.44
N LYS A 385 -9.56 -20.85 22.01
CA LYS A 385 -9.68 -20.38 23.41
C LYS A 385 -10.85 -19.41 23.59
N LEU A 386 -11.06 -18.51 22.64
CA LEU A 386 -12.17 -17.57 22.65
C LEU A 386 -13.50 -18.31 22.55
N ASP A 387 -13.59 -19.27 21.62
CA ASP A 387 -14.78 -20.09 21.43
C ASP A 387 -15.13 -20.91 22.68
N LEU A 388 -14.14 -21.53 23.33
CA LEU A 388 -14.31 -22.22 24.62
C LEU A 388 -14.76 -21.27 25.74
N ALA A 389 -14.26 -20.04 25.77
CA ALA A 389 -14.66 -19.03 26.74
C ALA A 389 -16.13 -18.61 26.54
N GLU A 390 -16.57 -18.41 25.30
CA GLU A 390 -17.98 -18.12 24.95
C GLU A 390 -18.91 -19.26 25.38
N VAL A 391 -18.50 -20.52 25.18
CA VAL A 391 -19.25 -21.70 25.65
C VAL A 391 -19.36 -21.69 27.17
N ARG A 392 -18.25 -21.53 27.89
CA ARG A 392 -18.24 -21.50 29.36
C ARG A 392 -19.11 -20.38 29.93
N GLU A 393 -19.09 -19.20 29.32
CA GLU A 393 -19.95 -18.10 29.73
C GLU A 393 -21.44 -18.46 29.54
N THR A 394 -21.78 -19.13 28.44
CA THR A 394 -23.16 -19.58 28.18
C THR A 394 -23.60 -20.64 29.18
N VAL A 395 -22.74 -21.62 29.50
CA VAL A 395 -23.04 -22.66 30.49
C VAL A 395 -23.17 -22.07 31.89
N ALA A 396 -22.33 -21.09 32.27
CA ALA A 396 -22.45 -20.38 33.53
C ALA A 396 -23.82 -19.68 33.68
N LYS A 397 -24.30 -19.03 32.62
CA LYS A 397 -25.65 -18.42 32.61
C LYS A 397 -26.76 -19.48 32.78
N LEU A 398 -26.64 -20.62 32.11
CA LEU A 398 -27.60 -21.73 32.25
C LEU A 398 -27.58 -22.35 33.65
N LYS A 399 -26.41 -22.38 34.30
CA LYS A 399 -26.26 -22.81 35.69
C LYS A 399 -26.92 -21.83 36.66
N ASP A 400 -26.71 -20.53 36.46
CA ASP A 400 -27.36 -19.47 37.26
C ASP A 400 -28.90 -19.50 37.10
N ASP A 401 -29.40 -19.86 35.92
CA ASP A 401 -30.82 -20.08 35.63
C ASP A 401 -31.37 -21.41 36.20
N GLY A 402 -30.54 -22.23 36.84
CA GLY A 402 -30.89 -23.54 37.38
C GLY A 402 -31.21 -24.60 36.32
N LYS A 403 -30.74 -24.41 35.08
CA LYS A 403 -30.93 -25.34 33.96
C LYS A 403 -29.80 -26.37 33.83
N VAL A 404 -28.64 -26.06 34.38
CA VAL A 404 -27.46 -26.96 34.42
C VAL A 404 -27.02 -27.08 35.87
N THR A 405 -26.91 -28.30 36.38
CA THR A 405 -26.39 -28.52 37.73
C THR A 405 -24.86 -28.38 37.75
N PRO A 406 -24.22 -28.09 38.89
CA PRO A 406 -22.76 -28.07 38.98
C PRO A 406 -22.07 -29.37 38.54
N ALA A 407 -22.77 -30.51 38.61
CA ALA A 407 -22.24 -31.81 38.18
C ALA A 407 -22.29 -32.01 36.65
N GLU A 408 -23.15 -31.27 35.95
CA GLU A 408 -23.31 -31.33 34.48
C GLU A 408 -22.50 -30.24 33.76
N GLU A 409 -21.89 -29.30 34.49
CA GLU A 409 -21.22 -28.14 33.91
C GLU A 409 -20.17 -28.53 32.87
N GLU A 410 -19.24 -29.43 33.21
CA GLU A 410 -18.16 -29.83 32.30
C GLU A 410 -18.68 -30.66 31.11
N SER A 411 -19.66 -31.56 31.33
CA SER A 411 -20.22 -32.39 30.24
C SER A 411 -21.01 -31.54 29.24
N VAL A 412 -21.69 -30.49 29.71
CA VAL A 412 -22.40 -29.53 28.85
C VAL A 412 -21.40 -28.63 28.11
N VAL A 413 -20.29 -28.21 28.75
CA VAL A 413 -19.21 -27.47 28.07
C VAL A 413 -18.61 -28.31 26.94
N ASP A 414 -18.26 -29.57 27.22
CA ASP A 414 -17.70 -30.49 26.21
C ASP A 414 -18.68 -30.71 25.05
N PHE A 415 -19.95 -30.96 25.36
CA PHE A 415 -21.00 -31.12 24.36
C PHE A 415 -21.17 -29.85 23.51
N MET A 416 -21.28 -28.68 24.13
CA MET A 416 -21.49 -27.42 23.42
C MET A 416 -20.27 -27.02 22.59
N THR A 417 -19.06 -27.36 23.00
CA THR A 417 -17.84 -27.10 22.22
C THR A 417 -17.86 -27.86 20.89
N GLY A 418 -18.47 -29.05 20.83
CA GLY A 418 -18.67 -29.82 19.60
C GLY A 418 -19.78 -29.30 18.67
N LEU A 419 -20.59 -28.34 19.13
CA LEU A 419 -21.67 -27.74 18.34
C LEU A 419 -21.20 -26.51 17.57
N SER A 420 -21.80 -26.25 16.40
CA SER A 420 -21.71 -24.96 15.71
C SER A 420 -22.30 -23.82 16.55
N LYS A 421 -21.94 -22.56 16.26
CA LYS A 421 -22.45 -21.40 17.01
C LYS A 421 -23.98 -21.33 16.96
N GLU A 422 -24.59 -21.64 15.83
CA GLU A 422 -26.05 -21.66 15.66
C GLU A 422 -26.70 -22.78 16.48
N GLN A 423 -26.09 -23.97 16.50
CA GLN A 423 -26.56 -25.10 17.30
C GLN A 423 -26.46 -24.81 18.80
N ARG A 424 -25.39 -24.12 19.25
CA ARG A 424 -25.24 -23.70 20.65
C ARG A 424 -26.37 -22.78 21.10
N VAL A 425 -26.73 -21.79 20.27
CA VAL A 425 -27.85 -20.88 20.56
C VAL A 425 -29.15 -21.66 20.67
N LYS A 426 -29.46 -22.53 19.69
CA LYS A 426 -30.66 -23.38 19.71
C LYS A 426 -30.72 -24.29 20.94
N TYR A 427 -29.60 -24.90 21.31
CA TYR A 427 -29.50 -25.75 22.48
C TYR A 427 -29.73 -24.97 23.78
N ALA A 428 -29.11 -23.80 23.92
CA ALA A 428 -29.33 -22.93 25.07
C ALA A 428 -30.78 -22.44 25.18
N GLU A 429 -31.43 -22.12 24.05
CA GLU A 429 -32.86 -21.77 24.02
C GLU A 429 -33.76 -22.95 24.40
N MET A 430 -33.43 -24.16 23.96
CA MET A 430 -34.15 -25.38 24.31
C MET A 430 -34.09 -25.62 25.83
N LEU A 431 -32.91 -25.52 26.44
CA LEU A 431 -32.74 -25.67 27.89
C LEU A 431 -33.50 -24.59 28.68
N LYS A 432 -33.58 -23.37 28.16
CA LYS A 432 -34.39 -22.30 28.78
C LYS A 432 -35.88 -22.64 28.81
N LYS A 433 -36.39 -23.29 27.75
CA LYS A 433 -37.80 -23.70 27.63
C LYS A 433 -38.15 -24.95 28.42
N ALA A 434 -37.18 -25.81 28.72
CA ALA A 434 -37.40 -27.01 29.53
C ALA A 434 -37.75 -26.61 30.97
N ASP A 435 -38.84 -27.16 31.54
CA ASP A 435 -39.22 -26.87 32.92
C ASP A 435 -38.12 -27.31 33.90
N SER A 436 -37.69 -26.40 34.78
CA SER A 436 -36.54 -26.59 35.70
C SER A 436 -36.82 -27.50 36.89
N LYS A 437 -37.89 -28.30 36.86
CA LYS A 437 -38.28 -29.19 37.96
C LYS A 437 -38.50 -30.61 37.48
N VAL A 438 -37.42 -31.36 37.36
CA VAL A 438 -37.50 -32.81 37.54
C VAL A 438 -37.64 -33.04 39.05
N ASN A 439 -38.86 -33.24 39.52
CA ASN A 439 -39.14 -33.53 40.91
C ASN A 439 -38.78 -35.01 41.16
N LEU A 440 -37.57 -35.28 41.64
CA LEU A 440 -37.03 -36.64 41.85
C LEU A 440 -37.63 -37.37 43.07
N ASP A 441 -38.65 -36.79 43.71
CA ASP A 441 -39.30 -37.38 44.90
C ASP A 441 -40.32 -38.49 44.58
N GLU A 442 -40.63 -38.76 43.30
CA GLU A 442 -41.47 -39.89 42.91
C GLU A 442 -40.64 -41.16 42.63
N THR A 443 -40.44 -41.96 43.68
CA THR A 443 -40.04 -43.37 43.58
C THR A 443 -41.16 -44.19 42.90
N GLY A 444 -41.21 -44.17 41.57
CA GLY A 444 -42.09 -45.02 40.76
C GLY A 444 -41.38 -46.29 40.29
N GLU A 445 -41.92 -47.45 40.66
CA GLU A 445 -41.49 -48.78 40.17
C GLU A 445 -41.48 -48.83 38.64
N GLN A 446 -40.29 -48.94 38.03
CA GLN A 446 -40.13 -49.17 36.60
C GLN A 446 -40.51 -50.62 36.25
N LYS A 447 -41.65 -50.78 35.57
CA LYS A 447 -41.93 -51.97 34.76
C LYS A 447 -41.08 -51.92 33.49
N SER A 448 -40.23 -52.92 33.33
CA SER A 448 -39.45 -53.21 32.13
C SER A 448 -40.35 -53.29 30.89
N LYS A 449 -40.28 -52.27 30.03
CA LYS A 449 -40.74 -52.36 28.65
C LYS A 449 -39.59 -52.92 27.82
N LYS A 450 -39.94 -53.97 27.08
CA LYS A 450 -39.12 -54.77 26.18
C LYS A 450 -38.67 -53.88 25.01
N ASP A 451 -37.36 -53.81 24.79
CA ASP A 451 -36.75 -53.07 23.69
C ASP A 451 -37.27 -53.55 22.34
N GLU A 452 -38.07 -52.72 21.67
CA GLU A 452 -38.24 -52.78 20.22
C GLU A 452 -36.98 -52.18 19.60
N LYS A 453 -36.22 -53.01 18.88
CA LYS A 453 -35.14 -52.55 18.00
C LYS A 453 -35.76 -51.65 16.94
N ASP A 454 -35.60 -50.35 17.10
CA ASP A 454 -35.84 -49.39 16.03
C ASP A 454 -34.84 -49.65 14.90
N GLU A 455 -35.28 -50.38 13.87
CA GLU A 455 -34.58 -50.43 12.59
C GLU A 455 -34.67 -49.05 11.94
N PHE A 456 -33.56 -48.33 11.97
CA PHE A 456 -33.37 -47.07 11.27
C PHE A 456 -33.70 -47.27 9.78
N LYS A 457 -34.79 -46.66 9.30
CA LYS A 457 -35.16 -46.60 7.88
C LYS A 457 -34.60 -45.32 7.29
N MET A 458 -33.57 -45.44 6.45
CA MET A 458 -33.06 -44.33 5.63
C MET A 458 -33.49 -44.57 4.18
N ASP A 459 -34.18 -43.59 3.60
CA ASP A 459 -34.46 -43.55 2.16
C ASP A 459 -33.43 -42.65 1.49
N PHE A 460 -32.48 -43.23 0.76
CA PHE A 460 -31.43 -42.47 0.08
C PHE A 460 -31.96 -41.61 -1.09
N ASP A 461 -33.17 -41.85 -1.58
CA ASP A 461 -33.71 -41.08 -2.71
C ASP A 461 -34.14 -39.66 -2.31
N GLU A 462 -34.35 -39.41 -1.01
CA GLU A 462 -34.81 -38.12 -0.48
C GLU A 462 -33.70 -37.32 0.24
N MET A 463 -32.50 -37.88 0.41
CA MET A 463 -31.39 -37.21 1.08
C MET A 463 -30.54 -36.39 0.12
N GLU A 464 -30.04 -35.24 0.60
CA GLU A 464 -29.02 -34.47 -0.11
C GLU A 464 -27.67 -35.22 -0.11
N ILE A 465 -26.85 -35.00 -1.15
CA ILE A 465 -25.57 -35.71 -1.36
C ILE A 465 -24.65 -35.59 -0.14
N ASP A 466 -24.57 -34.42 0.47
CA ASP A 466 -23.72 -34.15 1.64
C ASP A 466 -24.17 -34.94 2.89
N GLU A 467 -25.47 -35.25 3.00
CA GLU A 467 -26.02 -36.03 4.12
C GLU A 467 -25.75 -37.53 3.92
N ILE A 468 -25.82 -38.00 2.67
CA ILE A 468 -25.41 -39.35 2.26
C ILE A 468 -23.95 -39.59 2.62
N GLU A 469 -23.05 -38.66 2.32
CA GLU A 469 -21.62 -38.82 2.63
C GLU A 469 -21.35 -38.92 4.14
N ARG A 470 -22.00 -38.10 4.97
CA ARG A 470 -21.85 -38.20 6.44
C ARG A 470 -22.35 -39.53 7.00
N VAL A 471 -23.40 -40.11 6.42
CA VAL A 471 -23.91 -41.43 6.82
C VAL A 471 -22.93 -42.53 6.44
N VAL A 472 -22.35 -42.45 5.24
CA VAL A 472 -21.34 -43.40 4.76
C VAL A 472 -20.08 -43.35 5.64
N GLU A 473 -19.59 -42.16 5.97
CA GLU A 473 -18.42 -41.98 6.85
C GLU A 473 -18.64 -42.58 8.25
N LYS A 474 -19.79 -42.28 8.87
CA LYS A 474 -20.13 -42.85 10.19
C LYS A 474 -20.28 -44.37 10.16
N TYR A 475 -20.80 -44.92 9.07
CA TYR A 475 -20.94 -46.36 8.91
C TYR A 475 -19.58 -47.03 8.69
N ALA A 476 -18.71 -46.42 7.87
CA ALA A 476 -17.34 -46.87 7.62
C ALA A 476 -16.52 -46.92 8.92
N GLU A 477 -16.59 -45.86 9.73
CA GLU A 477 -15.92 -45.79 11.03
C GLU A 477 -16.43 -46.85 12.00
N LYS A 478 -17.77 -47.02 12.09
CA LYS A 478 -18.40 -47.97 13.01
C LYS A 478 -18.06 -49.43 12.68
N GLU A 479 -18.07 -49.78 11.40
CA GLU A 479 -17.85 -51.16 10.95
C GLU A 479 -16.37 -51.45 10.62
N GLY A 480 -15.51 -50.42 10.67
CA GLY A 480 -14.07 -50.55 10.43
C GLY A 480 -13.71 -50.94 8.99
N ILE A 481 -14.48 -50.44 8.02
CA ILE A 481 -14.30 -50.73 6.58
C ILE A 481 -13.97 -49.47 5.78
N PRO A 482 -13.31 -49.58 4.62
CA PRO A 482 -13.11 -48.46 3.70
C PRO A 482 -14.42 -47.74 3.35
N ILE A 483 -14.35 -46.43 3.13
CA ILE A 483 -15.51 -45.57 2.80
C ILE A 483 -16.23 -46.05 1.53
N ASP A 484 -15.49 -46.50 0.52
CA ASP A 484 -16.09 -47.01 -0.72
C ASP A 484 -16.87 -48.32 -0.48
N ASP A 485 -16.34 -49.23 0.33
CA ASP A 485 -17.02 -50.48 0.72
C ASP A 485 -18.27 -50.19 1.57
N ALA A 486 -18.19 -49.20 2.47
CA ALA A 486 -19.34 -48.74 3.26
C ALA A 486 -20.46 -48.17 2.38
N ARG A 487 -20.10 -47.44 1.32
CA ARG A 487 -21.04 -46.88 0.35
C ARG A 487 -21.78 -48.01 -0.37
N ASP A 488 -21.07 -49.01 -0.88
CA ASP A 488 -21.66 -50.14 -1.58
C ASP A 488 -22.61 -50.94 -0.68
N VAL A 489 -22.21 -51.22 0.57
CA VAL A 489 -23.05 -51.94 1.55
C VAL A 489 -24.34 -51.19 1.87
N LEU A 490 -24.27 -49.86 1.98
CA LEU A 490 -25.46 -49.03 2.25
C LEU A 490 -26.39 -48.95 1.04
N TYR A 491 -25.85 -48.85 -0.19
CA TYR A 491 -26.64 -48.89 -1.42
C TYR A 491 -27.32 -50.26 -1.64
N GLU A 492 -26.62 -51.36 -1.38
CA GLU A 492 -27.20 -52.72 -1.46
C GLU A 492 -28.31 -52.91 -0.42
N LYS A 493 -28.12 -52.44 0.81
CA LYS A 493 -29.16 -52.52 1.86
C LYS A 493 -30.40 -51.68 1.54
N ASN A 494 -30.22 -50.53 0.89
CA ASN A 494 -31.33 -49.68 0.50
C ASN A 494 -32.11 -50.27 -0.70
N THR A 495 -31.38 -50.80 -1.69
CA THR A 495 -31.99 -51.43 -2.88
C THR A 495 -32.67 -52.76 -2.58
N ALA A 496 -32.15 -53.56 -1.63
CA ALA A 496 -32.79 -54.82 -1.21
C ALA A 496 -34.07 -54.61 -0.37
N LYS A 497 -34.34 -53.39 0.09
CA LYS A 497 -35.54 -53.03 0.87
C LYS A 497 -36.66 -52.40 0.04
N LYS A 498 -36.38 -52.01 -1.22
CA LYS A 498 -37.39 -51.65 -2.22
C LYS A 498 -37.86 -52.91 -2.94
#